data_AF-A0A444I6F2-F1
#
_entry.id   AF-A0A444I6F2-F1
#
_cell.length_a   1.000
_cell.length_b   1.000
_cell.length_c   1.000
_cell.angle_alpha   90.00
_cell.angle_beta   90.00
_cell.angle_gamma   90.00
#
_symmetry.space_group_name_H-M   'P 1'
#
loop_
_entity.id
_entity.type
_entity.pdbx_description
1 polymer ?
#
loop_
_entity_poly.entity_id
_entity_poly.type
_entity_poly.pdbx_seq_one_letter_code
_entity_poly.pdbx_strand_id
1 'polypeptide(L)'
;MRYYHPGSISISRVNQTLNVKYADFTQITTSKTVPTVLLAIADLEEVVDLLLVQLFPPRNGIRLLGVSLSSLEERRPPQLRLAL
;
A
#
# COMPACT_ATOMS: atom_id res chain seq x y z
N MET A 1 -7.92 22.19 -1.46
CA MET A 1 -7.92 22.14 -2.93
C MET A 1 -6.61 21.48 -3.35
N ARG A 2 -6.61 20.19 -3.72
CA ARG A 2 -5.39 19.44 -4.08
C ARG A 2 -5.22 19.52 -5.60
N TYR A 3 -4.13 20.11 -6.08
CA TYR A 3 -3.89 20.33 -7.51
C TYR A 3 -3.40 19.03 -8.18
N TYR A 4 -3.97 18.72 -9.34
CA TYR A 4 -3.52 17.64 -10.21
C TYR A 4 -2.30 18.12 -11.00
N HIS A 5 -1.13 17.53 -10.78
CA HIS A 5 0.03 17.77 -11.64
C HIS A 5 -0.14 16.94 -12.93
N PRO A 6 -0.13 17.55 -14.12
CA PRO A 6 -0.06 16.78 -15.36
C PRO A 6 1.28 16.01 -15.37
N GLY A 7 1.20 14.69 -15.20
CA GLY A 7 2.33 13.80 -14.93
C GLY A 7 2.14 12.89 -13.69
N SER A 8 1.12 13.14 -12.86
CA SER A 8 0.79 12.31 -11.71
C SER A 8 0.08 11.02 -12.12
N ILE A 9 0.72 9.88 -11.91
CA ILE A 9 0.10 8.55 -12.02
C ILE A 9 -0.93 8.43 -10.90
N SER A 10 -2.22 8.35 -11.26
CA SER A 10 -3.29 8.04 -10.30
C SER A 10 -3.46 6.52 -10.21
N ILE A 11 -2.96 5.92 -9.14
CA ILE A 11 -3.11 4.48 -8.85
C ILE A 11 -4.51 4.26 -8.29
N SER A 12 -5.40 3.58 -9.00
CA SER A 12 -6.79 3.36 -8.58
C SER A 12 -6.97 2.23 -7.57
N ARG A 13 -6.03 1.29 -7.55
CA ARG A 13 -6.04 0.16 -6.62
C ARG A 13 -4.61 -0.28 -6.34
N VAL A 14 -4.34 -0.59 -5.08
CA VAL A 14 -3.06 -1.12 -4.64
C VAL A 14 -3.25 -2.10 -3.48
N ASN A 15 -2.37 -3.09 -3.41
CA ASN A 15 -2.22 -3.97 -2.26
C ASN A 15 -1.01 -3.52 -1.46
N GLN A 16 -1.25 -3.07 -0.23
CA GLN A 16 -0.21 -2.71 0.73
C GLN A 16 0.11 -3.91 1.61
N THR A 17 1.39 -4.22 1.76
CA THR A 17 1.88 -5.33 2.56
C THR A 17 2.83 -4.81 3.63
N LEU A 18 2.60 -5.24 4.87
CA LEU A 18 3.44 -4.98 6.02
C LEU A 18 4.13 -6.28 6.45
N ASN A 19 5.46 -6.24 6.51
CA ASN A 19 6.32 -7.30 6.99
C ASN A 19 6.90 -6.88 8.33
N VAL A 20 6.71 -7.70 9.36
CA VAL A 20 7.20 -7.42 10.71
C VAL A 20 8.15 -8.53 11.13
N LYS A 21 9.40 -8.17 11.41
CA LYS A 21 10.39 -9.07 11.99
C LYS A 21 10.56 -8.78 13.47
N TYR A 22 10.40 -9.81 14.28
CA TYR A 22 10.47 -9.74 15.72
C TYR A 22 11.89 -10.01 16.26
N ALA A 23 12.04 -9.81 17.56
CA ALA A 23 13.31 -9.88 18.26
C ALA A 23 13.93 -11.28 18.28
N ASP A 24 13.06 -12.29 18.22
CA ASP A 24 13.35 -13.72 18.10
C ASP A 24 13.58 -14.17 16.64
N PHE A 25 13.67 -13.21 15.70
CA PHE A 25 13.82 -13.43 14.26
C PHE A 25 12.64 -14.10 13.56
N THR A 26 11.51 -14.28 14.25
CA THR A 26 10.25 -14.68 13.59
C THR A 26 9.70 -13.53 12.75
N GLN A 27 8.97 -13.86 11.70
CA GLN A 27 8.38 -12.88 10.78
C GLN A 27 6.90 -13.16 10.54
N ILE A 28 6.11 -12.09 10.49
CA ILE A 28 4.73 -12.13 9.99
C ILE A 28 4.58 -11.18 8.81
N THR A 29 3.61 -11.49 7.95
CA THR A 29 3.22 -10.65 6.82
C THR A 29 1.71 -10.47 6.86
N THR A 30 1.26 -9.22 6.85
CA THR A 30 -0.15 -8.85 6.72
C THR A 30 -0.31 -7.92 5.54
N SER A 31 -1.45 -7.98 4.86
CA SER A 31 -1.70 -7.14 3.70
C SER A 31 -3.12 -6.60 3.72
N LYS A 32 -3.30 -5.43 3.12
CA LYS A 32 -4.60 -4.80 2.93
C LYS A 32 -4.69 -4.27 1.51
N THR A 33 -5.73 -4.71 0.79
CA THR A 33 -6.14 -4.09 -0.46
C THR A 33 -6.97 -2.86 -0.14
N VAL A 34 -6.60 -1.71 -0.68
CA VAL A 34 -7.37 -0.49 -0.50
C VAL A 34 -7.84 0.01 -1.88
N PRO A 35 -9.15 0.20 -2.09
CA PRO A 35 -9.69 0.82 -3.30
C PRO A 35 -9.58 2.35 -3.17
N THR A 36 -8.38 2.85 -2.91
CA THR A 36 -8.11 4.28 -2.70
C THR A 36 -7.04 4.74 -3.65
N VAL A 37 -7.22 5.94 -4.17
CA VAL A 37 -6.21 6.61 -4.97
C VAL A 37 -5.09 7.07 -4.06
N LEU A 38 -3.91 6.47 -4.18
CA LEU A 38 -2.71 6.99 -3.54
C LEU A 38 -2.25 8.22 -4.32
N LEU A 39 -2.39 9.39 -3.72
CA LEU A 39 -2.01 10.69 -4.29
C LEU A 39 -0.74 11.24 -3.64
N ALA A 40 -0.41 10.78 -2.43
CA ALA A 40 0.78 11.17 -1.70
C ALA A 40 1.28 10.04 -0.76
N ILE A 41 2.50 10.21 -0.23
CA ILE A 41 3.07 9.32 0.80
C ILE A 41 2.19 9.26 2.06
N ALA A 42 1.50 10.35 2.42
CA ALA A 42 0.61 10.37 3.59
C ALA A 42 -0.53 9.33 3.48
N ASP A 43 -1.02 9.06 2.27
CA ASP A 43 -2.06 8.04 2.05
C ASP A 43 -1.52 6.62 2.30
N LEU A 44 -0.21 6.42 2.15
CA LEU A 44 0.48 5.16 2.49
C LEU A 44 0.62 5.00 4.00
N GLU A 45 1.04 6.06 4.69
CA GLU A 45 1.23 6.07 6.16
C GLU A 45 -0.06 5.69 6.89
N GLU A 46 -1.21 6.25 6.48
CA GLU A 46 -2.50 5.95 7.10
C GLU A 46 -2.84 4.45 7.04
N VAL A 47 -2.56 3.78 5.93
CA VAL A 47 -2.86 2.35 5.81
C VAL A 47 -1.84 1.50 6.56
N VAL A 48 -0.58 1.92 6.59
CA VAL A 48 0.46 1.26 7.39
C VAL A 48 0.09 1.34 8.87
N ASP A 49 -0.38 2.49 9.36
CA ASP A 49 -0.86 2.65 10.74
C ASP A 49 -2.05 1.74 11.04
N LEU A 50 -3.02 1.63 10.12
CA LEU A 50 -4.15 0.71 10.27
C LEU A 50 -3.73 -0.76 10.31
N LEU A 51 -2.66 -1.14 9.62
CA LEU A 51 -2.09 -2.49 9.68
C LEU A 51 -1.28 -2.70 10.97
N LEU A 52 -0.51 -1.71 11.38
CA LEU A 52 0.31 -1.74 12.59
C LEU A 52 -0.55 -1.80 13.85
N VAL A 53 -1.64 -1.04 13.95
CA VAL A 53 -2.48 -0.97 15.15
C VAL A 53 -3.03 -2.35 15.54
N GLN A 54 -3.30 -3.21 14.55
CA GLN A 54 -3.78 -4.58 14.79
C GLN A 54 -2.73 -5.51 15.41
N LEU A 55 -1.46 -5.09 15.44
CA LEU A 55 -0.36 -5.85 16.02
C LEU A 55 -0.07 -5.46 17.48
N PHE A 56 -0.77 -4.47 18.04
CA PHE A 56 -0.56 -4.01 19.41
C PHE A 56 -1.49 -4.71 20.42
N PRO A 57 -0.99 -5.08 21.62
CA PRO A 57 0.42 -5.02 22.02
C PRO A 57 1.27 -6.07 21.28
N PRO A 58 2.51 -5.74 20.86
CA PRO A 58 3.33 -6.65 20.10
C PRO A 58 3.78 -7.83 20.96
N ARG A 59 3.73 -9.02 20.38
CA ARG A 59 4.12 -10.27 21.07
C ARG A 59 5.60 -10.32 21.45
N ASN A 60 6.44 -9.64 20.69
CA ASN A 60 7.88 -9.53 20.92
C ASN A 60 8.38 -8.16 20.42
N GLY A 61 9.58 -7.74 20.83
CA GLY A 61 10.19 -6.51 20.30
C GLY A 61 10.30 -6.54 18.78
N ILE A 62 10.00 -5.44 18.10
CA ILE A 62 10.09 -5.35 16.62
C ILE A 62 11.51 -4.90 16.25
N ARG A 63 12.19 -5.66 15.40
CA ARG A 63 13.54 -5.32 14.90
C ARG A 63 13.53 -4.73 13.49
N LEU A 64 12.50 -5.03 12.69
CA LEU A 64 12.38 -4.53 11.33
C LEU A 64 10.90 -4.44 10.92
N LEU A 65 10.55 -3.33 10.24
CA LEU A 65 9.29 -3.13 9.54
C LEU A 65 9.59 -2.89 8.06
N GLY A 66 8.98 -3.70 7.20
CA GLY A 66 9.08 -3.56 5.74
C GLY A 66 7.70 -3.29 5.15
N VAL A 67 7.57 -2.23 4.36
CA VAL A 67 6.34 -1.89 3.64
C VAL A 67 6.57 -2.09 2.14
N SER A 68 5.65 -2.79 1.49
CA SER A 68 5.67 -2.98 0.04
C SER A 68 4.31 -2.78 -0.60
N LEU A 69 4.31 -2.28 -1.83
CA LEU A 69 3.14 -2.11 -2.68
C LEU A 69 3.15 -3.16 -3.80
N SER A 70 1.99 -3.70 -4.13
CA SER A 70 1.82 -4.61 -5.27
C SER A 70 0.50 -4.35 -5.98
N SER A 71 0.35 -4.91 -7.18
CA SER A 71 -0.88 -4.79 -8.00
C SER A 71 -1.34 -3.33 -8.19
N LEU A 72 -0.42 -2.45 -8.60
CA LEU A 72 -0.72 -1.05 -8.91
C LEU A 72 -1.53 -1.00 -10.20
N GLU A 73 -2.85 -0.81 -10.08
CA GLU A 73 -3.70 -0.56 -11.23
C GLU A 73 -3.74 0.94 -11.53
N GLU A 74 -3.38 1.31 -12.75
CA GLU A 74 -3.53 2.67 -13.25
C GLU A 74 -4.93 2.85 -13.83
N ARG A 75 -5.56 3.98 -13.53
CA ARG A 75 -6.81 4.36 -14.19
C ARG A 75 -6.52 4.83 -15.62
N ARG A 76 -6.57 3.90 -16.58
CA ARG A 76 -6.49 4.21 -18.03
C ARG A 76 -7.88 4.23 -18.65
N PRO A 77 -8.11 5.06 -19.68
CA PRO A 77 -9.31 4.94 -20.50
C PRO A 77 -9.36 3.55 -21.16
N PRO A 78 -10.56 2.98 -21.39
CA PRO A 78 -10.70 1.68 -22.04
C PRO A 78 -10.06 1.71 -23.44
N GLN A 79 -9.03 0.88 -23.64
CA GLN A 79 -8.35 0.75 -24.94
C GLN A 79 -9.19 -0.16 -25.84
N LEU A 80 -9.90 0.43 -26.81
CA LEU A 80 -10.56 -0.33 -27.88
C LEU A 80 -9.56 -0.60 -29.00
N ARG A 81 -9.51 -1.85 -29.47
CA ARG A 81 -8.66 -2.26 -30.59
C ARG A 81 -9.48 -2.15 -31.87
N LEU A 82 -8.94 -1.49 -32.89
CA LEU A 82 -9.55 -1.53 -34.22
C LEU A 82 -9.39 -2.95 -34.78
N ALA A 83 -10.51 -3.57 -35.15
CA ALA A 83 -10.49 -4.77 -35.99
C ALA A 83 -10.01 -4.35 -37.39
N LEU A 84 -9.00 -5.06 -37.91
CA LEU A 84 -8.61 -5.05 -39.32
C LEU A 84 -9.12 -6.34 -39.95
#